data_AF-A0A8H3D5L6-F1
#
_entry.id   AF-A0A8H3D5L6-F1
#
_cell.length_a   1.000
_cell.length_b   1.000
_cell.length_c   1.000
_cell.angle_alpha   90.00
_cell.angle_beta   90.00
_cell.angle_gamma   90.00
#
_symmetry.space_group_name_H-M   'P 1'
#
loop_
_entity.id
_entity.type
_entity.pdbx_description
1 polymer ?
#
loop_
_entity_poly.entity_id
_entity_poly.type
_entity_poly.pdbx_seq_one_letter_code
_entity_poly.pdbx_strand_id
1 'polypeptide(L)'
;MGTQIYQSQYPSDKTFEPGTYRILHAREGTAIQVSEHDPTQVVSWKQHSGENQKWYLQRSGHGYQLRNRHYDAYLAVSNTDIGGLVYASRYPTTWIFLKYNENYIIQLADKNRILNLDHGSGQNGNVIHTFNQDGNYMPHRIWKLERLSDDAGREEPARLKAEIAKGTKELSQLQDELSSAKKEFSEFRTQLHQRDETINQLQQDLKFKEEALSHAYKVNDEFAQLRKQHVLLESKFSHQQTETASLQAKVDRMEYLMTQMMSKPSGNTGTNGAD
;
A
#
# COMPACT_ATOMS: atom_id res chain seq x y z
N MET A 1 5.31 5.70 32.84
CA MET A 1 5.59 5.82 34.29
C MET A 1 7.04 6.23 34.44
N GLY A 2 7.33 7.36 35.09
CA GLY A 2 8.70 7.85 35.22
C GLY A 2 9.49 6.98 36.19
N THR A 3 10.56 6.35 35.70
CA THR A 3 11.47 5.55 36.52
C THR A 3 12.15 6.48 37.52
N GLN A 4 11.78 6.37 38.79
CA GLN A 4 12.38 7.15 39.87
C GLN A 4 13.82 6.67 40.05
N ILE A 5 14.78 7.56 39.79
CA ILE A 5 16.20 7.26 39.96
C ILE A 5 16.46 6.98 41.43
N TYR A 6 17.22 5.93 41.72
CA TYR A 6 17.64 5.66 43.08
C TYR A 6 18.56 6.79 43.59
N GLN A 7 18.20 7.40 44.72
CA GLN A 7 19.00 8.49 45.31
C GLN A 7 20.20 7.91 46.07
N SER A 8 21.40 8.22 45.58
CA SER A 8 22.66 7.87 46.21
C SER A 8 23.13 8.94 47.20
N GLN A 9 23.83 8.53 48.25
CA GLN A 9 24.55 9.46 49.15
C GLN A 9 25.73 10.17 48.48
N TYR A 10 26.20 9.65 47.34
CA TYR A 10 27.27 10.24 46.55
C TYR A 10 26.69 11.09 45.42
N PRO A 11 27.27 12.27 45.11
CA PRO A 11 26.76 13.13 44.07
C PRO A 11 27.04 12.54 42.68
N SER A 12 26.03 12.57 41.80
CA SER A 12 26.22 12.22 40.39
C SER A 12 27.06 13.26 39.66
N ASP A 13 27.95 12.80 38.78
CA ASP A 13 28.72 13.70 37.93
C ASP A 13 27.90 14.17 36.73
N LYS A 14 27.23 15.31 36.90
CA LYS A 14 26.47 15.94 35.81
C LYS A 14 27.36 16.50 34.69
N THR A 15 28.63 16.77 34.99
CA THR A 15 29.62 17.36 34.07
C THR A 15 30.37 16.32 33.26
N PHE A 16 30.03 15.04 33.39
CA PHE A 16 30.77 13.98 32.73
C PHE A 16 30.43 13.92 31.23
N GLU A 17 31.42 14.15 30.37
CA GLU A 17 31.22 14.30 28.93
C GLU A 17 31.23 12.95 28.19
N PRO A 18 30.36 12.73 27.20
CA PRO A 18 30.49 11.61 26.27
C PRO A 18 31.86 11.54 25.60
N GLY A 19 32.27 10.34 25.22
CA GLY A 19 33.57 10.09 24.57
C GLY A 19 33.98 8.63 24.68
N THR A 20 35.23 8.34 24.33
CA THR A 20 35.82 7.02 24.50
C THR A 20 36.59 6.98 25.80
N TYR A 21 36.31 5.98 26.64
CA TYR A 21 36.92 5.82 27.94
C TYR A 21 37.49 4.41 28.13
N ARG A 22 38.52 4.32 28.97
CA ARG A 22 38.90 3.09 29.67
C ARG A 22 38.46 3.20 31.12
N ILE A 23 37.81 2.14 31.62
CA ILE A 23 37.33 2.08 33.00
C ILE A 23 38.25 1.12 33.75
N LEU A 24 38.97 1.65 34.74
CA LEU A 24 39.98 0.92 35.51
C LEU A 24 39.51 0.72 36.94
N HIS A 25 39.75 -0.44 37.52
CA HIS A 25 39.62 -0.60 38.96
C HIS A 25 40.67 0.27 39.65
N ALA A 26 40.25 1.16 40.56
CA ALA A 26 41.10 2.25 41.05
C ALA A 26 42.34 1.76 41.83
N ARG A 27 42.23 0.60 42.51
CA ARG A 27 43.34 0.00 43.28
C ARG A 27 44.22 -0.93 42.45
N GLU A 28 43.60 -1.81 41.68
CA GLU A 28 44.32 -2.91 40.99
C GLU A 28 44.83 -2.49 39.60
N GLY A 29 44.29 -1.42 39.02
CA GLY A 29 44.67 -0.93 37.70
C GLY A 29 44.25 -1.84 36.54
N THR A 30 43.41 -2.84 36.79
CA THR A 30 42.80 -3.68 35.76
C THR A 30 41.63 -2.95 35.08
N ALA A 31 41.47 -3.16 33.79
CA ALA A 31 40.40 -2.58 32.98
C ALA A 31 39.17 -3.49 32.91
N ILE A 32 37.99 -2.88 32.80
CA ILE A 32 36.77 -3.57 32.37
C ILE A 32 36.91 -3.90 30.88
N GLN A 33 36.79 -5.18 30.55
CA GLN A 33 37.03 -5.72 29.24
C GLN A 33 35.91 -6.68 28.81
N VAL A 34 35.55 -6.70 27.53
CA VAL A 34 34.85 -7.84 26.94
C VAL A 34 35.85 -8.94 26.60
N SER A 35 35.63 -10.15 27.11
CA SER A 35 36.56 -11.27 26.96
C SER A 35 36.77 -11.63 25.48
N GLU A 36 38.02 -11.89 25.10
CA GLU A 36 38.37 -12.31 23.74
C GLU A 36 37.99 -13.77 23.48
N HIS A 37 37.96 -14.59 24.53
CA HIS A 37 37.61 -16.01 24.45
C HIS A 37 36.09 -16.22 24.43
N ASP A 38 35.34 -15.36 25.10
CA ASP A 38 33.88 -15.39 25.15
C ASP A 38 33.33 -13.95 25.07
N PRO A 39 32.89 -13.49 23.88
CA PRO A 39 32.43 -12.12 23.67
C PRO A 39 31.10 -11.80 24.36
N THR A 40 30.52 -12.74 25.10
CA THR A 40 29.36 -12.49 25.98
C THR A 40 29.78 -12.11 27.40
N GLN A 41 31.03 -12.38 27.79
CA GLN A 41 31.53 -12.12 29.14
C GLN A 41 32.22 -10.76 29.27
N VAL A 42 31.99 -10.13 30.41
CA VAL A 42 32.76 -8.96 30.83
C VAL A 42 33.60 -9.33 32.05
N VAL A 43 34.89 -9.07 31.96
CA VAL A 43 35.88 -9.44 32.97
C VAL A 43 36.79 -8.26 33.28
N SER A 44 37.50 -8.37 34.39
CA SER A 44 38.64 -7.54 34.71
C SER A 44 39.90 -8.12 34.11
N TRP A 45 40.70 -7.29 33.45
CA TRP A 45 41.96 -7.72 32.84
C TRP A 45 43.02 -6.64 32.95
N LYS A 46 44.31 -7.00 32.96
CA LYS A 46 45.41 -6.04 32.98
C LYS A 46 45.28 -5.04 31.82
N GLN A 47 45.51 -3.76 32.08
CA GLN A 47 45.38 -2.73 31.05
C GLN A 47 46.28 -3.00 29.84
N HIS A 48 45.71 -2.88 28.64
CA HIS A 48 46.42 -2.87 27.36
C HIS A 48 45.75 -1.92 26.34
N SER A 49 46.29 -1.86 25.12
CA SER A 49 45.84 -0.98 24.05
C SER A 49 44.64 -1.51 23.25
N GLY A 50 44.12 -2.69 23.62
CA GLY A 50 43.06 -3.40 22.90
C GLY A 50 41.73 -2.63 22.88
N GLU A 51 41.01 -2.75 21.77
CA GLU A 51 39.72 -2.08 21.56
C GLU A 51 38.60 -2.67 22.44
N ASN A 52 38.74 -3.93 22.85
CA ASN A 52 37.84 -4.62 23.77
C ASN A 52 37.90 -4.08 25.22
N GLN A 53 38.89 -3.24 25.57
CA GLN A 53 38.98 -2.51 26.84
C GLN A 53 38.50 -1.05 26.74
N LYS A 54 38.02 -0.63 25.57
CA LYS A 54 37.60 0.75 25.31
C LYS A 54 36.09 0.78 25.16
N TRP A 55 35.49 1.79 25.77
CA TRP A 55 34.04 1.93 25.84
C TRP A 55 33.63 3.30 25.34
N TYR A 56 32.72 3.32 24.38
CA TYR A 56 31.96 4.51 24.04
C TYR A 56 30.97 4.81 25.15
N LEU A 57 31.21 5.90 25.85
CA LEU A 57 30.31 6.42 26.84
C LEU A 57 29.31 7.36 26.15
N GLN A 58 28.04 7.00 26.19
CA GLN A 58 26.97 7.68 25.49
C GLN A 58 25.88 8.09 26.48
N ARG A 59 25.37 9.33 26.38
CA ARG A 59 24.26 9.78 27.23
C ARG A 59 23.02 8.90 27.01
N SER A 60 22.40 8.47 28.10
CA SER A 60 21.12 7.75 28.10
C SER A 60 20.27 8.23 29.28
N GLY A 61 19.25 9.03 28.99
CA GLY A 61 18.43 9.69 30.01
C GLY A 61 19.29 10.49 31.00
N HIS A 62 19.17 10.17 32.29
CA HIS A 62 19.94 10.81 33.37
C HIS A 62 21.31 10.16 33.64
N GLY A 63 21.65 9.09 32.92
CA GLY A 63 22.92 8.37 33.03
C GLY A 63 23.57 8.16 31.68
N TYR A 64 24.24 7.02 31.53
CA TYR A 64 24.99 6.66 30.35
C TYR A 64 24.85 5.19 30.03
N GLN A 65 24.97 4.86 28.75
CA GLN A 65 25.25 3.52 28.29
C GLN A 65 26.72 3.43 27.87
N LEU A 66 27.29 2.23 27.99
CA LEU A 66 28.67 1.94 27.67
C LEU A 66 28.69 0.89 26.57
N ARG A 67 28.96 1.31 25.33
CA ARG A 67 29.10 0.39 24.18
C ARG A 67 30.58 0.04 24.01
N ASN A 68 30.91 -1.23 23.89
CA ASN A 68 32.29 -1.64 23.64
C ASN A 68 32.74 -1.14 22.26
N ARG A 69 34.03 -0.80 22.11
CA ARG A 69 34.56 -0.29 20.84
C ARG A 69 34.87 -1.39 19.83
N HIS A 70 35.18 -2.59 20.30
CA HIS A 70 35.47 -3.74 19.43
C HIS A 70 34.21 -4.55 19.11
N TYR A 71 33.41 -4.81 20.13
CA TYR A 71 32.19 -5.61 20.01
C TYR A 71 30.97 -4.73 19.96
N ASP A 72 29.99 -5.08 19.12
CA ASP A 72 28.69 -4.42 19.10
C ASP A 72 27.81 -4.86 20.28
N ALA A 73 28.29 -4.55 21.49
CA ALA A 73 27.69 -4.94 22.74
C ALA A 73 27.86 -3.84 23.79
N TYR A 74 26.93 -3.79 24.73
CA TYR A 74 26.87 -2.86 25.83
C TYR A 74 27.25 -3.57 27.14
N LEU A 75 27.83 -2.80 28.06
CA LEU A 75 28.00 -3.21 29.45
C LEU A 75 26.62 -3.31 30.10
N ALA A 76 26.18 -4.52 30.41
CA ALA A 76 24.87 -4.81 30.94
C ALA A 76 24.92 -5.70 32.18
N VAL A 77 23.81 -5.78 32.90
CA VAL A 77 23.64 -6.68 34.05
C VAL A 77 22.57 -7.73 33.74
N SER A 78 22.83 -8.99 34.08
CA SER A 78 21.93 -10.11 33.76
C SER A 78 20.62 -10.11 34.57
N ASN A 79 20.66 -9.54 35.78
CA ASN A 79 19.51 -9.32 36.64
C ASN A 79 19.82 -8.17 37.62
N THR A 80 18.81 -7.69 38.34
CA THR A 80 18.99 -6.55 39.27
C THR A 80 19.27 -6.98 40.72
N ASP A 81 19.56 -8.25 40.97
CA ASP A 81 19.83 -8.77 42.31
C ASP A 81 21.28 -8.56 42.73
N ILE A 82 21.57 -8.87 44.00
CA ILE A 82 22.95 -8.81 44.49
C ILE A 82 23.72 -9.98 43.87
N GLY A 83 24.91 -9.72 43.35
CA GLY A 83 25.69 -10.71 42.61
C GLY A 83 25.24 -10.87 41.16
N GLY A 84 24.35 -10.01 40.66
CA GLY A 84 23.96 -10.02 39.24
C GLY A 84 25.18 -9.83 38.35
N LEU A 85 25.42 -10.78 37.45
CA LEU A 85 26.60 -10.81 36.60
C LEU A 85 26.60 -9.63 35.62
N VAL A 86 27.74 -8.99 35.47
CA VAL A 86 27.95 -7.98 34.44
C VAL A 86 28.47 -8.67 33.19
N TYR A 87 27.85 -8.40 32.04
CA TYR A 87 28.08 -9.13 30.81
C TYR A 87 27.92 -8.22 29.58
N ALA A 88 28.33 -8.72 28.42
CA ALA A 88 28.21 -8.02 27.14
C ALA A 88 26.86 -8.37 26.50
N SER A 89 26.01 -7.36 26.30
CA SER A 89 24.65 -7.54 25.80
C SER A 89 24.37 -6.67 24.58
N ARG A 90 23.46 -7.10 23.69
CA ARG A 90 22.93 -6.22 22.65
C ARG A 90 22.01 -5.11 23.19
N TYR A 91 21.52 -5.28 24.42
CA TYR A 91 20.61 -4.34 25.07
C TYR A 91 21.33 -3.52 26.14
N PRO A 92 21.26 -2.18 26.09
CA PRO A 92 22.01 -1.33 27.01
C PRO A 92 21.43 -1.35 28.42
N THR A 93 22.31 -1.28 29.39
CA THR A 93 21.98 -0.91 30.77
C THR A 93 22.38 0.55 31.01
N THR A 94 21.56 1.30 31.75
CA THR A 94 21.87 2.69 32.09
C THR A 94 22.62 2.76 33.42
N TRP A 95 23.80 3.40 33.38
CA TRP A 95 24.71 3.56 34.49
C TRP A 95 24.81 5.04 34.90
N ILE A 96 24.94 5.30 36.20
CA ILE A 96 25.16 6.61 36.80
C ILE A 96 26.56 6.61 37.42
N PHE A 97 27.35 7.64 37.09
CA PHE A 97 28.68 7.85 37.65
C PHE A 97 28.58 8.77 38.85
N LEU A 98 28.94 8.27 40.02
CA LEU A 98 28.89 8.98 41.29
C LEU A 98 30.31 9.33 41.73
N LYS A 99 30.59 10.60 42.04
CA LYS A 99 31.95 11.04 42.41
C LYS A 99 32.34 10.50 43.79
N TYR A 100 33.55 9.97 43.89
CA TYR A 100 34.16 9.52 45.13
C TYR A 100 35.69 9.64 45.07
N ASN A 101 36.30 10.55 45.85
CA ASN A 101 37.76 10.72 45.95
C ASN A 101 38.48 10.70 44.59
N GLU A 102 38.11 11.61 43.69
CA GLU A 102 38.63 11.73 42.31
C GLU A 102 38.37 10.53 41.38
N ASN A 103 37.71 9.49 41.90
CA ASN A 103 37.27 8.30 41.20
C ASN A 103 35.73 8.24 41.20
N TYR A 104 35.19 7.10 40.77
CA TYR A 104 33.76 6.91 40.61
C TYR A 104 33.27 5.61 41.23
N ILE A 105 32.06 5.69 41.76
CA ILE A 105 31.19 4.53 41.97
C ILE A 105 30.26 4.49 40.76
N ILE A 106 30.15 3.34 40.10
CA ILE A 106 29.31 3.18 38.91
C ILE A 106 28.06 2.43 39.34
N GLN A 107 26.91 3.12 39.32
CA GLN A 107 25.64 2.66 39.84
C GLN A 107 24.65 2.34 38.72
N LEU A 108 23.86 1.30 38.90
CA LEU A 108 22.70 1.01 38.07
C LEU A 108 21.62 2.07 38.28
N ALA A 109 21.07 2.66 37.21
CA ALA A 109 20.23 3.85 37.34
C ALA A 109 18.90 3.65 38.10
N ASP A 110 18.34 2.43 38.07
CA ASP A 110 17.01 2.12 38.60
C ASP A 110 17.03 1.40 39.96
N LYS A 111 18.20 1.06 40.50
CA LYS A 111 18.32 0.29 41.74
C LYS A 111 19.60 0.61 42.49
N ASN A 112 19.59 0.34 43.80
CA ASN A 112 20.79 0.45 44.63
C ASN A 112 21.79 -0.68 44.37
N ARG A 113 22.38 -0.71 43.16
CA ARG A 113 23.34 -1.71 42.71
C ARG A 113 24.52 -1.01 42.06
N ILE A 114 25.74 -1.40 42.42
CA ILE A 114 26.97 -0.79 41.95
C ILE A 114 27.92 -1.84 41.38
N LEU A 115 28.74 -1.45 40.40
CA LEU A 115 29.77 -2.31 39.83
C LEU A 115 30.81 -2.67 40.90
N ASN A 116 31.04 -3.97 41.06
CA ASN A 116 31.97 -4.55 42.03
C ASN A 116 32.91 -5.53 41.32
N LEU A 117 34.21 -5.36 41.55
CA LEU A 117 35.22 -6.35 41.19
C LEU A 117 35.20 -7.46 42.23
N ASP A 118 35.02 -8.71 41.79
CA ASP A 118 34.88 -9.83 42.73
C ASP A 118 36.11 -9.98 43.63
N HIS A 119 35.87 -9.99 44.95
CA HIS A 119 36.90 -9.95 45.99
C HIS A 119 38.01 -8.89 45.81
N GLY A 120 37.84 -7.90 44.93
CA GLY A 120 38.87 -6.91 44.60
C GLY A 120 40.13 -7.48 43.97
N SER A 121 40.07 -8.68 43.39
CA SER A 121 41.25 -9.34 42.84
C SER A 121 41.63 -8.76 41.47
N GLY A 122 42.88 -8.32 41.34
CA GLY A 122 43.48 -7.87 40.08
C GLY A 122 43.88 -8.99 39.11
N GLN A 123 43.49 -10.24 39.37
CA GLN A 123 43.77 -11.35 38.46
C GLN A 123 43.03 -11.19 37.12
N ASN A 124 43.70 -11.57 36.04
CA ASN A 124 43.12 -11.58 34.71
C ASN A 124 41.93 -12.54 34.64
N GLY A 125 40.83 -12.07 34.06
CA GLY A 125 39.60 -12.86 33.92
C GLY A 125 38.71 -12.80 35.15
N ASN A 126 39.06 -12.02 36.19
CA ASN A 126 38.23 -11.91 37.37
C ASN A 126 36.86 -11.31 37.04
N VAL A 127 35.83 -11.79 37.74
CA VAL A 127 34.44 -11.48 37.44
C VAL A 127 34.07 -10.10 37.94
N ILE A 128 33.20 -9.43 37.18
CA ILE A 128 32.55 -8.19 37.60
C ILE A 128 31.06 -8.49 37.80
N HIS A 129 30.54 -8.10 38.94
CA HIS A 129 29.13 -8.28 39.29
C HIS A 129 28.59 -7.04 39.99
N THR A 130 27.27 -7.01 40.20
CA THR A 130 26.63 -5.93 40.93
C THR A 130 26.54 -6.23 42.43
N PHE A 131 26.76 -5.22 43.27
CA PHE A 131 26.66 -5.35 44.72
C PHE A 131 25.87 -4.18 45.33
N ASN A 132 25.45 -4.29 46.59
CA ASN A 132 24.77 -3.20 47.27
C ASN A 132 25.69 -2.00 47.53
N GLN A 133 25.15 -0.78 47.46
CA GLN A 133 25.78 0.40 48.05
C GLN A 133 25.33 0.50 49.52
N ASP A 134 26.16 0.01 50.43
CA ASP A 134 25.90 -0.07 51.88
C ASP A 134 26.69 0.96 52.70
N GLY A 135 27.32 1.94 52.03
CA GLY A 135 28.04 3.04 52.68
C GLY A 135 29.40 2.68 53.29
N ASN A 136 29.72 1.40 53.41
CA ASN A 136 31.02 0.92 53.89
C ASN A 136 32.12 1.19 52.85
N TYR A 137 33.30 1.61 53.31
CA TYR A 137 34.47 1.73 52.44
C TYR A 137 34.85 0.36 51.89
N MET A 138 34.65 0.18 50.58
CA MET A 138 34.87 -1.09 49.89
C MET A 138 35.68 -0.78 48.63
N PRO A 139 37.03 -0.90 48.67
CA PRO A 139 37.90 -0.47 47.56
C PRO A 139 37.60 -1.20 46.25
N HIS A 140 36.93 -2.36 46.31
CA HIS A 140 36.57 -3.22 45.17
C HIS A 140 35.51 -2.61 44.24
N ARG A 141 34.95 -1.46 44.63
CA ARG A 141 33.81 -0.79 43.97
C ARG A 141 34.16 0.58 43.40
N ILE A 142 35.44 0.94 43.47
CA ILE A 142 35.94 2.26 43.07
C ILE A 142 36.64 2.14 41.73
N TRP A 143 36.22 2.98 40.78
CA TRP A 143 36.62 2.93 39.39
C TRP A 143 37.22 4.26 38.96
N LYS A 144 38.40 4.21 38.36
CA LYS A 144 39.03 5.33 37.68
C LYS A 144 38.57 5.35 36.23
N LEU A 145 38.19 6.53 35.74
CA LEU A 145 37.85 6.71 34.33
C LEU A 145 38.97 7.48 33.62
N GLU A 146 39.56 6.83 32.63
CA GLU A 146 40.59 7.39 31.77
C GLU A 146 39.95 7.77 30.44
N ARG A 147 39.95 9.08 30.13
CA ARG A 147 39.43 9.60 28.87
C ARG A 147 40.45 9.40 27.75
N LEU A 148 40.03 8.79 26.65
CA LEU A 148 40.89 8.45 25.51
C LEU A 148 40.64 9.35 24.30
N SER A 149 39.39 9.75 24.03
CA SER A 149 39.03 10.66 22.94
C SER A 149 37.63 11.27 23.12
N ASP A 150 37.32 12.29 22.33
CA ASP A 150 35.99 12.89 22.21
C ASP A 150 34.98 12.01 21.43
N ASP A 151 35.46 10.95 20.77
CA ASP A 151 34.61 10.06 19.98
C ASP A 151 33.72 9.22 20.90
N ALA A 152 32.42 9.50 20.88
CA ALA A 152 31.43 8.77 21.67
C ALA A 152 30.79 7.60 20.88
N GLY A 153 31.34 7.21 19.72
CA GLY A 153 30.79 6.14 18.89
C GLY A 153 29.34 6.37 18.49
N ARG A 154 28.92 7.66 18.44
CA ARG A 154 27.61 8.05 17.94
C ARG A 154 27.61 7.75 16.46
N GLU A 155 26.63 6.98 15.99
CA GLU A 155 26.34 6.98 14.57
C GLU A 155 25.96 8.41 14.20
N GLU A 156 26.86 9.04 13.44
CA GLU A 156 26.91 10.46 13.14
C GLU A 156 25.52 11.07 12.92
N PRO A 157 25.16 12.18 13.59
CA PRO A 157 23.99 12.98 13.24
C PRO A 157 23.93 13.31 11.74
N ALA A 158 25.08 13.35 11.06
CA ALA A 158 25.17 13.50 9.61
C ALA A 158 24.56 12.33 8.82
N ARG A 159 24.71 11.07 9.27
CA ARG A 159 24.09 9.90 8.61
C ARG A 159 22.57 9.94 8.74
N LEU A 160 22.08 10.18 9.96
CA LEU A 160 20.64 10.33 10.20
C LEU A 160 20.06 11.51 9.41
N LYS A 161 20.78 12.65 9.33
CA LYS A 161 20.37 13.79 8.49
C LYS A 161 20.33 13.44 7.00
N ALA A 162 21.31 12.69 6.50
CA ALA A 162 21.35 12.27 5.10
C ALA A 162 20.20 11.30 4.77
N GLU A 163 19.87 10.39 5.68
CA GLU A 163 18.76 9.46 5.53
C GLU A 163 17.40 10.17 5.60
N ILE A 164 17.25 11.13 6.52
CA ILE A 164 16.07 12.01 6.56
C ILE A 164 15.95 12.80 5.25
N ALA A 165 17.05 13.40 4.77
CA ALA A 165 17.05 14.15 3.52
C ALA A 165 16.64 13.28 2.32
N LYS A 166 17.15 12.03 2.27
CA LYS A 166 16.75 11.04 1.26
C LYS A 166 15.27 10.72 1.36
N GLY A 167 14.77 10.39 2.55
CA GLY A 167 13.35 10.10 2.78
C GLY A 167 12.44 11.27 2.43
N THR A 168 12.84 12.51 2.72
CA THR A 168 12.07 13.70 2.33
C THR A 168 11.99 13.88 0.81
N LYS A 169 13.05 13.53 0.09
CA LYS A 169 13.06 13.58 -1.38
C LYS A 169 12.14 12.52 -1.99
N GLU A 170 12.19 11.30 -1.49
CA GLU A 170 11.31 10.20 -1.92
C GLU A 170 9.84 10.52 -1.63
N LEU A 171 9.53 11.10 -0.46
CA LEU A 171 8.19 11.55 -0.11
C LEU A 171 7.68 12.64 -1.07
N SER A 172 8.51 13.62 -1.40
CA SER A 172 8.14 14.67 -2.37
C SER A 172 7.79 14.06 -3.72
N GLN A 173 8.59 13.11 -4.20
CA GLN A 173 8.36 12.44 -5.49
C GLN A 173 7.06 11.63 -5.50
N LEU A 174 6.80 10.85 -4.44
CA LEU A 174 5.55 10.10 -4.32
C LEU A 174 4.33 11.01 -4.25
N GLN A 175 4.47 12.21 -3.66
CA GLN A 175 3.40 13.19 -3.57
C GLN A 175 3.07 13.80 -4.94
N ASP A 176 4.07 14.03 -5.78
CA ASP A 176 3.91 14.48 -7.17
C ASP A 176 3.24 13.38 -8.04
N GLU A 177 3.70 12.13 -7.91
CA GLU A 177 3.12 10.97 -8.60
C GLU A 177 1.64 10.77 -8.20
N LEU A 178 1.33 10.87 -6.91
CA LEU A 178 -0.04 10.78 -6.41
C LEU A 178 -0.93 11.91 -6.95
N SER A 179 -0.38 13.12 -7.11
CA SER A 179 -1.09 14.25 -7.70
C SER A 179 -1.42 14.00 -9.18
N SER A 180 -0.46 13.48 -9.95
CA SER A 180 -0.67 13.10 -11.35
C SER A 180 -1.72 12.00 -11.49
N ALA A 181 -1.60 10.93 -10.71
CA ALA A 181 -2.54 9.82 -10.73
C ALA A 181 -3.97 10.25 -10.36
N LYS A 182 -4.13 11.17 -9.40
CA LYS A 182 -5.45 11.75 -9.07
C LYS A 182 -6.05 12.52 -10.23
N LYS A 183 -5.24 13.26 -10.97
CA LYS A 183 -5.69 14.00 -12.15
C LYS A 183 -6.17 13.04 -13.24
N GLU A 184 -5.37 12.03 -13.57
CA GLU A 184 -5.74 11.00 -14.54
C GLU A 184 -7.03 10.27 -14.15
N PHE A 185 -7.20 9.94 -12.86
CA PHE A 185 -8.42 9.30 -12.38
C PHE A 185 -9.66 10.20 -12.56
N SER A 186 -9.52 11.51 -12.38
CA SER A 186 -10.60 12.47 -12.62
C SER A 186 -10.98 12.58 -14.10
N GLU A 187 -10.00 12.49 -15.00
CA GLU A 187 -10.21 12.48 -16.45
C GLU A 187 -10.91 11.18 -16.87
N PHE A 188 -10.45 10.04 -16.38
CA PHE A 188 -11.08 8.74 -16.64
C PHE A 188 -12.53 8.69 -16.15
N ARG A 189 -12.81 9.24 -14.96
CA ARG A 189 -14.17 9.35 -14.43
C ARG A 189 -15.08 10.17 -15.33
N THR A 190 -14.57 11.25 -15.91
CA THR A 190 -15.32 12.09 -16.87
C THR A 190 -15.63 11.32 -18.15
N GLN A 191 -14.65 10.58 -18.68
CA GLN A 191 -14.85 9.73 -19.86
C GLN A 191 -15.88 8.62 -19.61
N LEU A 192 -15.87 7.98 -18.44
CA LEU A 192 -16.88 6.98 -18.08
C LEU A 192 -18.28 7.57 -18.11
N HIS A 193 -18.48 8.75 -17.51
CA HIS A 193 -19.79 9.42 -17.53
C HIS A 193 -20.28 9.71 -18.96
N GLN A 194 -19.38 10.18 -19.84
CA GLN A 194 -19.71 10.41 -21.25
C GLN A 194 -20.09 9.12 -21.99
N ARG A 195 -19.42 8.00 -21.68
CA ARG A 195 -19.76 6.69 -22.26
C ARG A 195 -21.12 6.21 -21.76
N ASP A 196 -21.43 6.39 -20.48
CA ASP A 196 -22.74 6.03 -19.92
C ASP A 196 -23.88 6.84 -20.56
N GLU A 197 -23.69 8.15 -20.77
CA GLU A 197 -24.63 8.98 -21.52
C GLU A 197 -24.84 8.49 -22.96
N THR A 198 -23.74 8.14 -23.65
CA THR A 198 -23.80 7.61 -25.01
C THR A 198 -24.55 6.28 -25.07
N ILE A 199 -24.31 5.38 -24.12
CA ILE A 199 -24.99 4.09 -24.02
C ILE A 199 -26.49 4.31 -23.81
N ASN A 200 -26.88 5.22 -22.91
CA ASN A 200 -28.27 5.55 -22.67
C ASN A 200 -28.96 6.09 -23.93
N GLN A 201 -28.28 6.97 -24.68
CA GLN A 201 -28.82 7.49 -25.95
C GLN A 201 -29.02 6.38 -26.98
N LEU A 202 -28.01 5.52 -27.16
CA LEU A 202 -28.10 4.40 -28.09
C LEU A 202 -29.22 3.43 -27.72
N GLN A 203 -29.44 3.17 -26.42
CA GLN A 203 -30.55 2.33 -25.97
C GLN A 203 -31.92 2.93 -26.31
N GLN A 204 -32.09 4.24 -26.17
CA GLN A 204 -33.33 4.94 -26.57
C GLN A 204 -33.56 4.87 -28.08
N ASP A 205 -32.51 5.15 -28.87
CA ASP A 205 -32.57 5.07 -30.32
C ASP A 205 -32.91 3.66 -30.81
N LEU A 206 -32.33 2.63 -30.20
CA LEU A 206 -32.58 1.23 -30.54
C LEU A 206 -34.04 0.86 -30.26
N LYS A 207 -34.57 1.28 -29.10
CA LYS A 207 -35.98 1.09 -28.74
C LYS A 207 -36.92 1.75 -29.76
N PHE A 208 -36.64 3.00 -30.15
CA PHE A 208 -37.45 3.71 -31.14
C PHE A 208 -37.42 2.99 -32.50
N LYS A 209 -36.26 2.49 -32.92
CA LYS A 209 -36.13 1.72 -34.16
C LYS A 209 -36.86 0.38 -34.11
N GLU A 210 -36.85 -0.32 -32.98
CA GLU A 210 -37.63 -1.56 -32.79
C GLU A 210 -39.14 -1.31 -32.91
N GLU A 211 -39.65 -0.23 -32.31
CA GLU A 211 -41.06 0.19 -32.43
C GLU A 211 -41.43 0.53 -33.89
N ALA A 212 -40.57 1.28 -34.59
CA ALA A 212 -40.77 1.61 -35.99
C ALA A 212 -40.76 0.36 -36.91
N LEU A 213 -39.86 -0.59 -36.64
CA LEU A 213 -39.81 -1.88 -37.35
C LEU A 213 -41.08 -2.69 -37.13
N SER A 214 -41.59 -2.75 -35.89
CA SER A 214 -42.84 -3.42 -35.56
C SER A 214 -44.02 -2.83 -36.35
N HIS A 215 -44.11 -1.50 -36.44
CA HIS A 215 -45.11 -0.83 -37.26
C HIS A 215 -44.95 -1.13 -38.75
N ALA A 216 -43.73 -1.11 -39.29
CA ALA A 216 -43.47 -1.43 -40.69
C ALA A 216 -43.89 -2.87 -41.05
N TYR A 217 -43.62 -3.85 -40.19
CA TYR A 217 -44.09 -5.23 -40.39
C TYR A 217 -45.63 -5.30 -40.48
N LYS A 218 -46.32 -4.59 -39.58
CA LYS A 218 -47.79 -4.58 -39.55
C LYS A 218 -48.40 -3.98 -40.83
N VAL A 219 -47.85 -2.85 -41.28
CA VAL A 219 -48.26 -2.20 -42.55
C VAL A 219 -47.99 -3.11 -43.74
N ASN A 220 -46.86 -3.82 -43.76
CA ASN A 220 -46.53 -4.74 -44.83
C ASN A 220 -47.50 -5.95 -44.88
N ASP A 221 -47.91 -6.47 -43.72
CA ASP A 221 -48.94 -7.52 -43.63
C ASP A 221 -50.30 -7.02 -44.14
N GLU A 222 -50.71 -5.81 -43.75
CA GLU A 222 -51.93 -5.17 -44.27
C GLU A 222 -51.87 -4.98 -45.79
N PHE A 223 -50.73 -4.54 -46.31
CA PHE A 223 -50.54 -4.37 -47.76
C PHE A 223 -50.57 -5.72 -48.50
N ALA A 224 -50.02 -6.78 -47.91
CA ALA A 224 -50.11 -8.14 -48.45
C ALA A 224 -51.56 -8.66 -48.47
N GLN A 225 -52.36 -8.33 -47.46
CA GLN A 225 -53.80 -8.64 -47.46
C GLN A 225 -54.56 -7.86 -48.54
N LEU A 226 -54.30 -6.57 -48.68
CA LEU A 226 -54.90 -5.74 -49.74
C LEU A 226 -54.56 -6.27 -51.13
N ARG A 227 -53.30 -6.66 -51.37
CA ARG A 227 -52.89 -7.28 -52.64
C ARG A 227 -53.68 -8.55 -52.95
N LYS A 228 -53.90 -9.42 -51.95
CA LYS A 228 -54.73 -10.62 -52.14
C LYS A 228 -56.18 -10.27 -52.51
N GLN A 229 -56.75 -9.24 -51.87
CA GLN A 229 -58.09 -8.76 -52.21
C GLN A 229 -58.16 -8.18 -53.62
N HIS A 230 -57.15 -7.39 -54.03
CA HIS A 230 -57.08 -6.83 -55.37
C HIS A 230 -57.07 -7.92 -56.45
N VAL A 231 -56.20 -8.94 -56.30
CA VAL A 231 -56.14 -10.08 -57.24
C VAL A 231 -57.49 -10.79 -57.36
N LEU A 232 -58.20 -10.96 -56.24
CA LEU A 232 -59.54 -11.56 -56.24
C LEU A 232 -60.58 -10.69 -56.98
N LEU A 233 -60.56 -9.38 -56.75
CA LEU A 233 -61.43 -8.42 -57.43
C LEU A 233 -61.14 -8.37 -58.94
N GLU A 234 -59.87 -8.39 -59.32
CA GLU A 234 -59.42 -8.38 -60.71
C GLU A 234 -59.86 -9.65 -61.45
N SER A 235 -59.79 -10.82 -60.80
CA SER A 235 -60.35 -12.06 -61.33
C SER A 235 -61.87 -12.00 -61.53
N LYS A 236 -62.61 -11.44 -60.55
CA LYS A 236 -64.06 -11.25 -60.68
C LYS A 236 -64.42 -10.30 -61.81
N PHE A 237 -63.68 -9.21 -61.96
CA PHE A 237 -63.89 -8.24 -63.03
C PHE A 237 -63.64 -8.86 -64.41
N SER A 238 -62.54 -9.61 -64.55
CA SER A 238 -62.24 -10.35 -65.78
C SER A 238 -63.36 -11.34 -66.13
N HIS A 239 -63.89 -12.06 -65.13
CA HIS A 239 -65.05 -12.94 -65.32
C HIS A 239 -66.28 -12.18 -65.82
N GLN A 240 -66.65 -11.06 -65.17
CA GLN A 240 -67.75 -10.21 -65.64
C GLN A 240 -67.52 -9.68 -67.07
N GLN A 241 -66.28 -9.35 -67.43
CA GLN A 241 -65.95 -8.91 -68.78
C GLN A 241 -66.18 -10.03 -69.81
N THR A 242 -65.87 -11.28 -69.47
CA THR A 242 -66.18 -12.42 -70.36
C THR A 242 -67.69 -12.69 -70.47
N GLU A 243 -68.46 -12.54 -69.39
CA GLU A 243 -69.91 -12.68 -69.41
C GLU A 243 -70.58 -11.59 -70.25
N THR A 244 -70.17 -10.32 -70.08
CA THR A 244 -70.69 -9.19 -70.86
C THR A 244 -70.35 -9.33 -72.34
N ALA A 245 -69.13 -9.76 -72.70
CA ALA A 245 -68.78 -10.06 -74.09
C ALA A 245 -69.65 -11.19 -74.68
N SER A 246 -69.93 -12.23 -73.89
CA SER A 246 -70.83 -13.32 -74.30
C SER A 246 -72.26 -12.84 -74.53
N LEU A 247 -72.78 -11.99 -73.63
CA LEU A 247 -74.10 -11.38 -73.78
C LEU A 247 -74.16 -10.46 -74.99
N GLN A 248 -73.13 -9.63 -75.23
CA GLN A 248 -73.05 -8.78 -76.42
C GLN A 248 -73.11 -9.61 -77.71
N ALA A 249 -72.33 -10.69 -77.79
CA ALA A 249 -72.39 -11.60 -78.95
C ALA A 249 -73.78 -12.22 -79.17
N LYS A 250 -74.53 -12.50 -78.09
CA LYS A 250 -75.93 -12.96 -78.20
C LYS A 250 -76.85 -11.85 -78.71
N VAL A 251 -76.67 -10.61 -78.25
CA VAL A 251 -77.42 -9.43 -78.74
C VAL A 251 -77.15 -9.22 -80.23
N ASP A 252 -75.88 -9.17 -80.64
CA ASP A 252 -75.50 -8.99 -82.05
C ASP A 252 -76.11 -10.10 -82.93
N ARG A 253 -76.15 -11.34 -82.43
CA ARG A 253 -76.80 -12.47 -83.14
C ARG A 253 -78.33 -12.29 -83.24
N MET A 254 -78.98 -11.79 -82.18
CA MET A 254 -80.40 -11.47 -82.23
C MET A 254 -80.67 -10.34 -83.23
N GLU A 255 -79.87 -9.29 -83.22
CA GLU A 255 -79.94 -8.18 -84.20
C GLU A 255 -79.76 -8.68 -85.63
N TYR A 256 -78.78 -9.56 -85.86
CA TYR A 256 -78.58 -10.20 -87.16
C TYR A 256 -79.79 -11.03 -87.59
N LEU A 257 -80.35 -11.86 -86.70
CA LEU A 257 -81.55 -12.65 -86.99
C LEU A 257 -82.79 -11.78 -87.26
N MET A 258 -82.98 -10.69 -86.50
CA MET A 258 -84.05 -9.71 -86.78
C MET A 258 -83.87 -9.09 -88.17
N THR A 259 -82.64 -8.70 -88.53
CA THR A 259 -82.32 -8.15 -89.85
C THR A 259 -82.57 -9.18 -90.97
N GLN A 260 -82.28 -10.46 -90.71
CA GLN A 260 -82.52 -11.54 -91.67
C GLN A 260 -84.02 -11.87 -91.84
N MET A 261 -84.82 -11.78 -90.77
CA MET A 261 -86.28 -11.88 -90.84
C MET A 261 -86.93 -10.70 -91.57
N MET A 262 -86.33 -9.51 -91.47
CA MET A 262 -86.75 -8.31 -92.23
C MET A 262 -86.33 -8.35 -93.71
N SER A 263 -85.49 -9.32 -94.12
CA SER A 263 -84.85 -9.37 -95.44
C SER A 263 -85.20 -10.61 -96.29
N LYS A 264 -86.25 -11.38 -95.98
CA LYS A 264 -86.73 -12.46 -96.87
C LYS A 264 -87.94 -12.03 -97.73
N PRO A 265 -87.94 -12.37 -99.04
CA PRO A 265 -88.74 -11.69 -100.06
C PRO A 265 -90.16 -12.28 -100.24
N SER A 266 -91.16 -11.41 -100.38
CA SER A 266 -92.47 -11.72 -100.96
C SER A 266 -92.44 -11.31 -102.44
N GLY A 267 -92.75 -12.28 -103.31
CA GLY A 267 -92.60 -12.12 -104.74
C GLY A 267 -93.76 -11.46 -105.48
N ASN A 268 -93.52 -11.39 -106.79
CA ASN A 268 -94.44 -11.74 -107.89
C ASN A 268 -95.02 -10.60 -108.75
N THR A 269 -95.01 -10.91 -110.06
CA THR A 269 -95.73 -10.31 -111.22
C THR A 269 -95.38 -8.88 -111.62
N GLY A 270 -95.24 -8.49 -112.88
CA GLY A 270 -95.48 -9.16 -114.15
C GLY A 270 -95.69 -8.11 -115.26
N THR A 271 -95.25 -8.47 -116.47
CA THR A 271 -95.86 -8.16 -117.78
C THR A 271 -95.82 -6.76 -118.44
N ASN A 272 -95.23 -6.78 -119.64
CA ASN A 272 -95.59 -6.14 -120.93
C ASN A 272 -95.31 -4.63 -121.10
N GLY A 273 -94.88 -4.09 -122.26
CA GLY A 273 -94.69 -4.59 -123.63
C GLY A 273 -94.75 -3.41 -124.62
N ALA A 274 -94.18 -3.58 -125.84
CA ALA A 274 -94.25 -2.75 -127.07
C ALA A 274 -93.58 -1.34 -127.01
N ASP A 275 -92.83 -0.83 -128.01
CA ASP A 275 -92.62 -1.15 -129.44
C ASP A 275 -91.12 -1.30 -129.79
#